data_AF-B4D9D0-F1
#
_entry.id   AF-B4D9D0-F1
#
_cell.length_a   1.000
_cell.length_b   1.000
_cell.length_c   1.000
_cell.angle_alpha   90.00
_cell.angle_beta   90.00
_cell.angle_gamma   90.00
#
_symmetry.space_group_name_H-M   'P 1'
#
loop_
_entity.id
_entity.type
_entity.pdbx_description
1 polymer ?
#
loop_
_entity_poly.entity_id
_entity_poly.type
_entity_poly.pdbx_seq_one_letter_code
_entity_poly.pdbx_strand_id
1 'polypeptide(L)' 'MPSGKFELKVTPSGEVAYLYLPDHPGRDAKGVAVKQVSLKELLPSYDGATLYFDFDQDGRLIGVEVLA' A
#
# COMPACT_ATOMS: atom_id res chain seq x y z
N MET A 1 4.87 16.22 -4.95
CA MET A 1 4.57 16.68 -3.58
C MET A 1 3.49 15.78 -3.00
N PRO A 2 3.53 15.48 -1.68
CA PRO A 2 2.45 14.78 -0.99
C PRO A 2 1.09 15.40 -1.32
N SER A 3 0.10 14.60 -1.66
CA SER A 3 -1.24 15.10 -2.04
C SER A 3 -2.05 15.53 -0.82
N GLY A 4 -1.62 15.12 0.38
CA GLY A 4 -2.36 15.33 1.63
C GLY A 4 -3.61 14.47 1.76
N LYS A 5 -3.85 13.53 0.83
CA LYS A 5 -5.09 12.75 0.73
C LYS A 5 -4.80 11.25 0.67
N PHE A 6 -5.76 10.49 1.18
CA PHE A 6 -5.85 9.06 0.93
C PHE A 6 -6.56 8.85 -0.42
N GLU A 7 -6.02 7.99 -1.28
CA GLU A 7 -6.65 7.61 -2.55
C GLU A 7 -6.77 6.09 -2.60
N LEU A 8 -8.00 5.58 -2.78
CA LEU A 8 -8.25 4.16 -2.95
C LEU A 8 -8.51 3.86 -4.43
N LYS A 9 -7.80 2.87 -4.98
CA LYS A 9 -8.00 2.37 -6.32
C LYS A 9 -8.23 0.87 -6.30
N VAL A 10 -9.39 0.44 -6.77
CA VAL A 10 -9.74 -0.98 -6.89
C VAL A 10 -9.46 -1.43 -8.33
N THR A 11 -8.86 -2.61 -8.51
CA THR A 11 -8.66 -3.19 -9.84
C THR A 11 -10.00 -3.58 -10.47
N PRO A 12 -10.11 -3.67 -11.80
CA PRO A 12 -11.35 -4.10 -12.45
C PRO A 12 -11.83 -5.49 -12.02
N SER A 13 -10.93 -6.39 -11.62
CA SER A 13 -11.30 -7.71 -11.08
C SER A 13 -11.86 -7.65 -9.66
N GLY A 14 -11.59 -6.56 -8.92
CA GLY A 14 -11.96 -6.43 -7.51
C GLY A 14 -11.06 -7.22 -6.55
N GLU A 15 -10.08 -7.98 -7.06
CA GLU A 15 -9.21 -8.83 -6.25
C GLU A 15 -8.14 -8.04 -5.49
N VAL A 16 -7.80 -6.84 -5.98
CA VAL A 16 -6.77 -6.01 -5.38
C VAL A 16 -7.27 -4.57 -5.26
N ALA A 17 -7.04 -3.96 -4.10
CA ALA A 17 -7.22 -2.53 -3.89
C ALA A 17 -5.92 -1.90 -3.38
N TYR A 18 -5.54 -0.79 -4.01
CA TYR A 18 -4.38 0.03 -3.65
C TYR A 18 -4.85 1.25 -2.89
N LEU A 19 -4.43 1.39 -1.64
CA LEU A 19 -4.60 2.60 -0.84
C LEU A 19 -3.29 3.40 -0.86
N TYR A 20 -3.28 4.50 -1.60
CA TYR A 20 -2.17 5.45 -1.61
C TYR A 20 -2.30 6.39 -0.40
N LEU A 21 -1.24 6.49 0.39
CA LEU A 21 -1.18 7.38 1.54
C LEU A 21 -0.76 8.79 1.13
N PRO A 22 -0.97 9.81 1.99
CA PRO A 22 -0.71 11.22 1.65
C PRO A 22 0.68 11.51 1.09
N ASP A 23 1.70 10.79 1.55
CA ASP A 23 3.10 10.95 1.15
C ASP A 23 3.45 10.22 -0.16
N HIS A 24 2.54 9.41 -0.71
CA HIS A 24 2.74 8.79 -2.00
C HIS A 24 2.80 9.87 -3.10
N PRO A 25 3.81 9.88 -3.98
CA PRO A 25 3.97 10.89 -5.05
C PRO A 25 2.97 10.74 -6.21
N GLY A 26 1.88 9.98 -6.01
CA GLY A 26 0.85 9.69 -7.01
C GLY A 26 1.02 8.35 -7.73
N ARG A 27 -0.09 7.86 -8.29
CA ARG A 27 -0.25 6.51 -8.87
C ARG A 27 0.68 6.17 -10.03
N ASP A 28 1.12 7.19 -10.79
CA ASP A 28 1.89 7.00 -12.01
C ASP A 28 3.42 6.98 -11.74
N ALA A 29 3.80 7.23 -10.48
CA ALA A 29 5.18 7.18 -10.03
C ALA A 29 5.62 5.72 -9.82
N LYS A 30 6.47 5.23 -10.72
CA LYS A 30 7.04 3.88 -10.65
C LYS A 30 8.28 3.83 -9.76
N GLY A 31 8.49 2.70 -9.09
CA GLY A 31 9.70 2.45 -8.29
C GLY A 31 9.78 3.24 -6.99
N VAL A 32 8.65 3.81 -6.53
CA VAL A 32 8.59 4.58 -5.27
C VAL A 32 8.54 3.64 -4.07
N ALA A 33 7.72 2.60 -4.15
CA ALA A 33 7.73 1.50 -3.20
C ALA A 33 8.98 0.65 -3.47
N VAL A 34 9.97 0.73 -2.58
CA VAL A 34 11.23 -0.04 -2.69
C VAL A 34 11.24 -1.26 -1.77
N LYS A 35 10.30 -1.32 -0.82
CA LYS A 35 10.11 -2.44 0.10
C LYS A 35 8.63 -2.67 0.34
N GLN A 36 8.25 -3.93 0.38
CA GLN A 36 6.91 -4.38 0.73
C GLN A 36 6.98 -5.32 1.94
N VAL A 37 6.02 -5.22 2.87
CA VAL A 37 5.95 -6.05 4.07
C VAL A 37 4.54 -6.60 4.26
N SER A 38 4.41 -7.91 4.48
CA SER A 38 3.12 -8.54 4.78
C SER A 38 2.69 -8.26 6.22
N LEU A 39 1.44 -7.87 6.45
CA LEU A 39 0.90 -7.74 7.81
C LEU A 39 0.89 -9.08 8.54
N LYS A 40 0.68 -10.19 7.84
CA LYS A 40 0.64 -11.53 8.43
C LYS A 40 2.01 -11.96 8.97
N GLU A 41 3.09 -11.52 8.34
CA GLU A 41 4.45 -11.77 8.83
C GLU A 41 4.74 -10.98 10.11
N LEU A 42 4.17 -9.77 10.24
CA LEU A 42 4.30 -8.93 11.44
C LEU A 42 3.39 -9.40 12.58
N LEU A 43 2.17 -9.84 12.24
CA LEU A 43 1.14 -10.31 13.17
C LEU A 43 0.62 -11.68 12.71
N PRO A 44 1.29 -12.79 13.07
CA PRO A 44 0.94 -14.13 12.59
C PRO A 44 -0.50 -14.56 12.92
N SER A 45 -1.05 -14.06 14.01
CA SER A 45 -2.42 -14.35 14.45
C SER A 45 -3.48 -13.41 13.86
N TYR A 46 -3.10 -12.43 13.03
CA TYR A 46 -4.06 -11.56 12.37
C TYR A 46 -4.96 -12.37 11.43
N ASP A 47 -6.27 -12.18 11.58
CA ASP A 47 -7.32 -12.81 10.79
C ASP A 47 -8.16 -11.70 10.13
N GLY A 48 -8.08 -11.63 8.80
CA GLY A 48 -8.62 -10.52 8.01
C GLY A 48 -8.07 -10.53 6.59
N ALA A 49 -8.36 -9.46 5.84
CA ALA A 49 -7.90 -9.31 4.45
C ALA A 49 -6.36 -9.37 4.37
N THR A 50 -5.83 -9.90 3.26
CA THR A 50 -4.38 -9.95 3.07
C THR A 50 -3.89 -8.53 2.79
N LEU A 51 -3.01 -8.01 3.66
CA LEU A 51 -2.49 -6.65 3.58
C LEU A 51 -0.97 -6.67 3.36
N TYR A 52 -0.52 -5.87 2.40
CA TYR A 52 0.88 -5.54 2.21
C TYR A 52 1.11 -4.05 2.40
N PHE A 53 2.21 -3.71 3.05
CA PHE A 53 2.62 -2.36 3.38
C PHE A 53 3.80 -1.94 2.52
N ASP A 54 3.64 -0.86 1.76
CA ASP A 54 4.63 -0.37 0.82
C ASP A 54 5.40 0.81 1.41
N PHE A 55 6.73 0.70 1.40
CA PHE A 55 7.63 1.68 1.97
C PHE A 55 8.50 2.33 0.91
N ASP A 56 8.72 3.63 1.06
CA ASP A 56 9.67 4.40 0.24
C ASP A 56 11.14 4.14 0.65
N GLN A 57 12.06 4.77 -0.08
CA GLN A 57 13.51 4.68 0.18
C GLN A 57 13.96 5.21 1.54
N ASP A 58 13.16 6.09 2.16
CA ASP A 58 13.41 6.64 3.49
C ASP A 58 12.76 5.76 4.59
N GLY A 59 12.10 4.66 4.21
CA GLY A 59 11.38 3.77 5.12
C GLY A 59 10.04 4.33 5.59
N ARG A 60 9.44 5.31 4.91
CA ARG A 60 8.09 5.79 5.19
C ARG A 60 7.06 4.89 4.54
N LEU A 61 6.00 4.56 5.27
CA LEU A 61 4.84 3.88 4.69
C LEU A 61 4.13 4.85 3.74
N ILE A 62 4.01 4.47 2.47
CA ILE A 62 3.39 5.29 1.43
C ILE A 62 2.18 4.62 0.77
N GLY A 63 1.97 3.32 0.99
CA GLY A 63 0.88 2.57 0.39
C GLY A 63 0.48 1.34 1.18
N VAL A 64 -0.75 0.88 0.93
CA VAL A 64 -1.26 -0.42 1.38
C VAL A 64 -1.92 -1.13 0.20
N GLU A 65 -1.51 -2.35 -0.09
CA GLU A 65 -2.22 -3.25 -1.00
C GLU A 65 -3.13 -4.16 -0.19
N VAL A 66 -4.41 -4.21 -0.55
CA VAL A 66 -5.44 -5.07 0.03
C VAL A 66 -5.77 -6.14 -1.01
N LEU A 67 -5.60 -7.41 -0.67
CA LEU A 67 -5.99 -8.54 -1.51
C LEU A 67 -7.21 -9.22 -0.88
N ALA A 68 -8.19 -9.54 -1.73
CA ALA A 68 -9.42 -10.27 -1.38
C ALA A 68 -9.19 -11.78 -1.30
#